data_AF-A0A9D9Q191-F1
#
_entry.id   AF-A0A9D9Q191-F1
#
_cell.length_a   1.000
_cell.length_b   1.000
_cell.length_c   1.000
_cell.angle_alpha   90.00
_cell.angle_beta   90.00
_cell.angle_gamma   90.00
#
_symmetry.space_group_name_H-M   'P 1'
#
loop_
_entity.id
_entity.type
_entity.pdbx_description
1 polymer ?
#
loop_
_entity_poly.entity_id
_entity_poly.type
_entity_poly.pdbx_seq_one_letter_code
_entity_poly.pdbx_strand_id
1 'polypeptide(L)'
;KAKGQTNKLENITVRSVEPTEAWQEQGKDYVTVRMLANLLDYTVDDATGKVLAGSDSEPVKFEEFWTWVRPVGRNDWRLSAINQAE
;
A
#
# COMPACT_ATOMS: atom_id res chain seq x y z
N LYS A 1 1.49 0.37 -18.86
CA LYS A 1 0.03 0.51 -19.05
C LYS A 1 -0.35 -0.05 -20.42
N ALA A 2 -0.74 -1.32 -20.52
CA ALA A 2 -1.02 -1.97 -21.80
C ALA A 2 -2.52 -2.20 -22.08
N LYS A 3 -3.41 -1.82 -21.14
CA LYS A 3 -4.85 -2.07 -21.24
C LYS A 3 -5.74 -0.82 -21.14
N GLY A 4 -5.17 0.39 -21.01
CA GLY A 4 -5.96 1.62 -20.81
C GLY A 4 -6.87 1.53 -19.59
N GLN A 5 -6.35 0.98 -18.50
CA GLN A 5 -7.08 0.79 -17.25
C GLN A 5 -6.27 1.39 -16.11
N THR A 6 -6.96 2.05 -15.19
CA THR A 6 -6.38 2.64 -13.99
C THR A 6 -7.07 2.08 -12.76
N ASN A 7 -6.29 1.54 -11.82
CA ASN A 7 -6.76 1.24 -10.48
C ASN A 7 -6.82 2.55 -9.68
N LYS A 8 -7.94 2.77 -9.00
CA LYS A 8 -8.22 3.97 -8.21
C LYS A 8 -8.46 3.56 -6.77
N LEU A 9 -7.74 4.25 -5.88
CA LEU A 9 -7.95 4.21 -4.45
C LEU A 9 -8.52 5.56 -4.03
N GLU A 10 -9.80 5.59 -3.66
CA GLU A 10 -10.53 6.82 -3.32
C GLU A 10 -11.18 6.72 -1.93
N ASN A 11 -11.59 7.87 -1.38
CA ASN A 11 -12.23 7.96 -0.05
C ASN A 11 -11.45 7.24 1.07
N ILE A 12 -10.13 7.41 1.08
CA ILE A 12 -9.24 6.71 2.00
C ILE A 12 -9.39 7.27 3.41
N THR A 13 -9.78 6.41 4.35
CA THR A 13 -9.79 6.68 5.79
C THR A 13 -8.76 5.79 6.48
N VAL A 14 -7.62 6.38 6.85
CA VAL A 14 -6.57 5.69 7.61
C VAL A 14 -7.05 5.46 9.04
N ARG A 15 -6.98 4.22 9.50
CA ARG A 15 -7.36 3.78 10.85
C ARG A 15 -6.16 3.71 11.78
N SER A 16 -5.07 3.08 11.32
CA SER A 16 -3.81 3.03 12.08
C SER A 16 -2.60 2.89 11.16
N VAL A 17 -1.46 3.36 11.67
CA VAL A 17 -0.14 3.24 11.05
C VAL A 17 0.85 2.93 12.17
N GLU A 18 1.32 1.69 12.21
CA GLU A 18 2.03 1.17 13.38
C GLU A 18 3.27 0.37 12.97
N PRO A 19 4.47 0.70 13.47
CA PRO A 19 5.63 -0.18 13.31
C PRO A 19 5.38 -1.51 14.03
N THR A 20 5.57 -2.62 13.33
CA THR A 20 5.38 -3.98 13.88
C THR A 20 6.70 -4.69 14.11
N GLU A 21 7.70 -4.40 13.29
CA GLU A 21 9.03 -4.99 13.38
C GLU A 21 10.08 -3.94 13.08
N ALA A 22 11.21 -4.01 13.78
CA ALA A 22 12.39 -3.21 13.49
C ALA A 22 13.61 -4.08 13.74
N TRP A 23 14.47 -4.21 12.73
CA TRP A 23 15.68 -5.01 12.83
C TRP A 23 16.80 -4.44 11.99
N GLN A 24 18.01 -4.94 12.21
CA GLN A 24 19.19 -4.59 11.43
C GLN A 24 19.83 -5.88 10.91
N GLU A 25 20.18 -5.90 9.64
CA GLU A 25 20.86 -7.03 9.00
C GLU A 25 21.83 -6.52 7.94
N GLN A 26 23.07 -7.05 7.95
CA GLN A 26 24.07 -6.80 6.91
C GLN A 26 24.30 -5.30 6.60
N GLY A 27 24.34 -4.46 7.63
CA GLY A 27 24.56 -3.02 7.47
C GLY A 27 23.36 -2.26 6.93
N LYS A 28 22.15 -2.83 7.04
CA LYS A 28 20.88 -2.17 6.69
C LYS A 28 19.92 -2.19 7.87
N ASP A 29 19.25 -1.06 8.09
CA ASP A 29 18.10 -0.98 8.99
C ASP A 29 16.85 -1.34 8.21
N TYR A 30 15.95 -2.09 8.85
CA TYR A 30 14.64 -2.46 8.35
C TYR A 30 13.56 -2.06 9.35
N VAL A 31 12.41 -1.65 8.84
CA VAL A 31 11.19 -1.45 9.62
C VAL A 31 10.00 -1.94 8.83
N THR A 32 9.16 -2.78 9.44
CA THR A 32 7.85 -3.15 8.89
C THR A 32 6.79 -2.30 9.56
N VAL A 33 5.95 -1.66 8.76
CA VAL A 33 4.84 -0.82 9.23
C VAL A 33 3.54 -1.44 8.76
N ARG A 34 2.63 -1.70 9.69
CA ARG A 34 1.24 -2.07 9.40
C ARG A 34 0.44 -0.81 9.09
N MET A 35 -0.21 -0.82 7.94
CA MET A 35 -1.14 0.19 7.46
C MET A 35 -2.54 -0.42 7.48
N LEU A 36 -3.45 0.18 8.26
CA LEU A 36 -4.86 -0.20 8.27
C LEU A 36 -5.71 0.99 7.82
N ALA A 37 -6.52 0.80 6.79
CA ALA A 37 -7.41 1.82 6.24
C ALA A 37 -8.73 1.20 5.74
N ASN A 38 -9.71 2.06 5.47
CA ASN A 38 -10.87 1.72 4.65
C ASN A 38 -10.84 2.64 3.43
N LEU A 39 -11.06 2.08 2.24
CA LEU A 39 -10.99 2.83 0.99
C LEU A 39 -11.92 2.20 -0.06
N LEU A 40 -12.24 2.98 -1.09
CA LEU A 40 -12.83 2.46 -2.31
C LEU A 40 -11.69 1.97 -3.21
N ASP A 41 -11.74 0.70 -3.60
CA ASP A 41 -10.79 0.09 -4.53
C ASP A 41 -11.54 -0.38 -5.76
N TYR A 42 -11.27 0.27 -6.89
CA TYR A 42 -11.90 -0.08 -8.15
C TYR A 42 -11.01 0.25 -9.34
N THR A 43 -11.17 -0.52 -10.40
CA THR A 43 -10.46 -0.32 -11.68
C THR A 43 -11.41 0.27 -12.69
N VAL A 44 -10.99 1.34 -13.36
CA VAL A 44 -11.75 1.98 -14.43
C VAL A 44 -11.10 1.77 -15.79
N ASP A 45 -11.93 1.76 -16.83
CA ASP A 45 -11.50 1.96 -18.21
C ASP A 45 -11.18 3.44 -18.43
N ASP A 46 -9.96 3.76 -18.88
CA ASP A 46 -9.47 5.14 -19.01
C ASP A 46 -10.23 5.93 -20.09
N ALA A 47 -10.80 5.26 -21.10
CA ALA A 47 -11.49 5.91 -22.22
C ALA A 47 -12.95 6.25 -21.89
N THR A 48 -13.62 5.38 -21.14
CA THR A 48 -15.06 5.51 -20.84
C THR A 48 -15.35 5.91 -19.40
N GLY A 49 -14.39 5.77 -18.49
CA GLY A 49 -14.57 5.98 -17.05
C GLY A 49 -15.38 4.89 -16.36
N LYS A 50 -15.78 3.83 -17.08
CA LYS A 50 -16.60 2.75 -16.54
C LYS A 50 -15.80 1.90 -15.55
N VAL A 51 -16.41 1.57 -14.41
CA VAL A 51 -15.87 0.59 -13.47
C VAL A 51 -15.86 -0.81 -14.10
N LEU A 52 -14.68 -1.43 -14.13
CA LEU A 52 -14.43 -2.76 -14.69
C LEU A 52 -14.28 -3.83 -13.60
N ALA A 53 -13.78 -3.46 -12.42
CA ALA A 53 -13.57 -4.35 -11.28
C ALA A 53 -13.56 -3.55 -9.98
N GLY A 54 -13.87 -4.21 -8.86
CA GLY A 54 -13.97 -3.57 -7.54
C GLY A 54 -15.27 -2.79 -7.36
N SER A 55 -15.29 -1.86 -6.40
CA SER A 55 -16.46 -1.05 -6.07
C SER A 55 -16.08 0.41 -5.83
N ASP A 56 -16.80 1.31 -6.49
CA ASP A 56 -16.70 2.76 -6.32
C ASP A 56 -17.71 3.31 -5.29
N SER A 57 -18.49 2.44 -4.64
CA SER A 57 -19.47 2.82 -3.61
C SER A 57 -19.34 2.06 -2.29
N GLU A 58 -18.77 0.84 -2.31
CA GLU A 58 -18.62 0.00 -1.12
C GLU A 58 -17.15 0.00 -0.66
N PRO A 59 -16.85 0.60 0.52
CA PRO A 59 -15.50 0.60 1.05
C PRO A 59 -15.03 -0.80 1.44
N VAL A 60 -13.78 -1.11 1.12
CA VAL A 60 -13.09 -2.34 1.53
C VAL A 60 -12.07 -2.05 2.62
N LYS A 61 -11.78 -3.06 3.43
CA LYS A 61 -10.68 -3.03 4.40
C LYS A 61 -9.36 -3.17 3.65
N PHE A 62 -8.45 -2.24 3.89
CA PHE A 62 -7.08 -2.27 3.42
C PHE A 62 -6.17 -2.53 4.62
N GLU A 63 -5.51 -3.69 4.67
CA GLU A 63 -4.52 -4.01 5.70
C GLU A 63 -3.26 -4.57 5.04
N GLU A 64 -2.19 -3.79 5.08
CA GLU A 64 -0.91 -4.15 4.47
C GLU A 64 0.26 -3.88 5.41
N PHE A 65 1.30 -4.69 5.26
CA PHE A 65 2.57 -4.60 5.98
C PHE A 65 3.63 -4.18 4.97
N TRP A 66 4.15 -2.97 5.14
CA TRP A 66 5.14 -2.39 4.24
C TRP A 66 6.49 -2.41 4.94
N THR A 67 7.44 -3.16 4.38
CA THR A 67 8.82 -3.18 4.87
C THR A 67 9.64 -2.14 4.14
N TRP A 68 10.26 -1.27 4.91
CA TRP A 68 11.19 -0.26 4.44
C TRP A 68 12.61 -0.65 4.85
N VAL A 69 13.57 -0.33 3.99
CA VAL A 69 15.00 -0.58 4.21
C VAL A 69 15.82 0.68 3.94
N ARG A 70 16.88 0.88 4.71
CA ARG A 70 17.95 1.83 4.39
C ARG A 70 19.32 1.26 4.77
N PRO A 71 20.42 1.66 4.12
CA PRO A 71 21.74 1.48 4.71
C PRO A 71 21.81 2.20 6.06
N VAL A 72 22.51 1.61 7.03
CA VAL A 72 22.64 2.17 8.40
C VAL A 72 23.14 3.62 8.36
N GLY A 73 22.58 4.45 9.23
CA GLY A 73 22.92 5.87 9.33
C GLY A 73 21.89 6.78 8.66
N ARG A 74 22.32 7.97 8.25
CA ARG A 74 21.44 9.02 7.71
C ARG A 74 21.23 8.84 6.21
N ASN A 75 20.65 7.71 5.82
CA ASN A 75 20.29 7.38 4.44
C ASN A 75 18.77 7.34 4.26
N ASP A 76 18.35 7.47 3.02
CA ASP A 76 16.93 7.43 2.65
C ASP A 76 16.35 6.02 2.77
N TRP A 77 15.12 5.95 3.28
CA TRP A 77 14.33 4.73 3.30
C TRP A 77 13.80 4.42 1.90
N ARG A 78 13.80 3.14 1.54
CA ARG A 78 13.22 2.61 0.32
C ARG A 78 12.29 1.45 0.67
N LEU A 79 11.18 1.33 -0.05
CA LEU A 79 10.27 0.22 0.09
C LEU A 79 10.93 -1.06 -0.47
N SER A 80 10.98 -2.13 0.33
CA SER A 80 11.53 -3.43 -0.07
C SER A 80 10.49 -4.52 -0.22
N ALA A 81 9.39 -4.46 0.54
CA ALA A 81 8.31 -5.45 0.47
C ALA A 81 6.96 -4.83 0.82
N ILE A 82 5.91 -5.39 0.21
CA ILE A 82 4.50 -5.19 0.58
C ILE A 82 3.89 -6.57 0.78
N ASN A 83 3.26 -6.79 1.92
CA ASN A 83 2.52 -8.01 2.24
C ASN A 83 1.10 -7.64 2.66
N GLN A 84 0.10 -8.36 2.17
CA GLN A 84 -1.29 -8.19 2.60
C GLN A 84 -1.54 -9.07 3.84
N ALA A 85 -2.38 -8.62 4.76
CA ALA A 85 -2.89 -9.50 5.80
C ALA A 85 -3.69 -10.65 5.16
N GLU A 86 -3.47 -11.89 5.61
CA GLU A 86 -4.29 -13.04 5.22
C GLU A 86 -5.73 -12.93 5.73
#